data_AF-A0A528N3H7-F1
#
_entry.id   AF-A0A528N3H7-F1
#
_cell.length_a   1.000
_cell.length_b   1.000
_cell.length_c   1.000
_cell.angle_alpha   90.00
_cell.angle_beta   90.00
_cell.angle_gamma   90.00
#
_symmetry.space_group_name_H-M   'P 1'
#
loop_
_entity.id
_entity.type
_entity.pdbx_description
1 polymer ?
#
loop_
_entity_poly.entity_id
_entity_poly.type
_entity_poly.pdbx_seq_one_letter_code
_entity_poly.pdbx_strand_id
1 'polypeptide(L)'
;PEQIIASDPDQVIVTGGNWEAYVPGGKWVGVGPGADEAAALKKLKGLTERPALTGIKAVENGQVHAIWHQFYNSPYQFVAIQQMA
;
A
#
# COMPACT_ATOMS: atom_id res chain seq x y z
N PRO A 1 7.87 -7.75 -12.16
CA PRO A 1 6.89 -8.37 -11.24
C PRO A 1 7.41 -9.63 -10.56
N GLU A 2 8.13 -10.41 -11.35
CA GLU A 2 8.82 -11.67 -11.09
C GLU A 2 9.80 -11.55 -9.92
N GLN A 3 10.47 -10.41 -9.77
CA GLN A 3 11.38 -10.15 -8.66
C GLN A 3 10.68 -10.19 -7.29
N ILE A 4 9.44 -9.71 -7.19
CA ILE A 4 8.70 -9.71 -5.91
C ILE A 4 8.43 -11.14 -5.48
N ILE A 5 7.95 -11.96 -6.41
CA ILE A 5 7.67 -13.38 -6.20
C ILE A 5 8.98 -14.12 -5.85
N ALA A 6 10.07 -13.86 -6.59
CA ALA A 6 11.36 -14.50 -6.34
C ALA A 6 11.98 -14.09 -5.00
N SER A 7 11.78 -12.85 -4.56
CA SER A 7 12.27 -12.37 -3.27
C SER A 7 11.45 -12.85 -2.08
N ASP A 8 10.19 -13.24 -2.32
CA ASP A 8 9.24 -13.75 -1.32
C ASP A 8 9.27 -12.96 0.01
N PRO A 9 8.93 -11.66 -0.02
CA PRO A 9 9.16 -10.76 1.11
C PRO A 9 8.22 -11.06 2.28
N ASP A 10 8.72 -10.84 3.51
CA ASP A 10 7.92 -10.95 4.73
C ASP A 10 6.92 -9.80 4.90
N GLN A 11 7.23 -8.63 4.33
CA GLN A 11 6.45 -7.40 4.46
C GLN A 11 6.33 -6.72 3.10
N VAL A 12 5.14 -6.22 2.76
CA VAL A 12 4.92 -5.36 1.59
C VAL A 12 4.31 -4.04 2.03
N ILE A 13 4.96 -2.94 1.68
CA ILE A 13 4.45 -1.59 1.91
C ILE A 13 4.22 -0.92 0.56
N VAL A 14 2.98 -0.58 0.26
CA VAL A 14 2.63 0.20 -0.94
C VAL A 14 2.41 1.66 -0.55
N THR A 15 2.73 2.59 -1.45
CA THR A 15 2.34 3.99 -1.24
C THR A 15 1.01 4.30 -1.91
N GLY A 16 0.17 5.10 -1.27
CA GLY A 16 -1.13 5.52 -1.79
C GLY A 16 -1.46 6.99 -1.51
N GLY A 17 -2.61 7.45 -1.95
CA GLY A 17 -3.06 8.83 -1.81
C GLY A 17 -4.34 9.07 -2.60
N ASN A 18 -4.87 10.30 -2.54
CA ASN A 18 -5.98 10.67 -3.42
C ASN A 18 -5.46 10.96 -4.83
N TRP A 19 -5.75 10.07 -5.77
CA TRP A 19 -5.39 10.22 -7.17
C TRP A 19 -6.60 10.35 -8.08
N GLU A 20 -7.77 10.72 -7.56
CA GLU A 20 -9.01 10.80 -8.34
C GLU A 20 -8.87 11.74 -9.55
N ALA A 21 -8.14 12.85 -9.40
CA ALA A 21 -7.89 13.79 -10.50
C ALA A 21 -7.04 13.21 -11.64
N TYR A 22 -6.20 12.21 -11.37
CA TYR A 22 -5.29 11.60 -12.34
C TYR A 22 -5.79 10.25 -12.88
N VAL A 23 -6.41 9.45 -12.01
CA VAL A 23 -6.98 8.14 -12.34
C VAL A 23 -8.37 8.04 -11.67
N PRO A 24 -9.40 8.66 -12.28
CA PRO A 24 -10.76 8.64 -11.76
C PRO A 24 -11.27 7.21 -11.60
N GLY A 25 -11.87 6.89 -10.45
CA GLY A 25 -12.36 5.53 -10.16
C GLY A 25 -11.26 4.46 -10.10
N GLY A 26 -9.99 4.85 -10.04
CA GLY A 26 -8.85 3.94 -10.05
C GLY A 26 -8.77 3.02 -8.82
N LYS A 27 -8.05 1.90 -8.99
CA LYS A 27 -7.75 0.92 -7.94
C LYS A 27 -6.57 1.33 -7.05
N TRP A 28 -6.40 2.62 -6.78
CA TRP A 28 -5.38 3.17 -5.89
C TRP A 28 -5.84 3.16 -4.44
N VAL A 29 -4.94 2.90 -3.50
CA VAL A 29 -5.29 2.91 -2.06
C VAL A 29 -5.35 4.36 -1.57
N GLY A 30 -6.54 4.79 -1.14
CA GLY A 30 -6.73 6.11 -0.59
C GLY A 30 -6.27 6.17 0.86
N VAL A 31 -5.10 6.74 1.11
CA VAL A 31 -4.56 6.99 2.46
C VAL A 31 -4.20 8.46 2.59
N GLY A 32 -4.15 8.97 3.82
CA GLY A 32 -3.88 10.36 4.14
C GLY A 32 -5.04 11.07 4.85
N PRO A 33 -4.92 12.37 5.13
CA PRO A 33 -5.95 13.12 5.85
C PRO A 33 -7.31 13.06 5.16
N GLY A 34 -8.35 12.72 5.92
CA GLY A 34 -9.73 12.63 5.41
C GLY A 34 -10.02 11.42 4.52
N ALA A 35 -9.11 10.46 4.43
CA ALA A 35 -9.36 9.21 3.71
C ALA A 35 -10.40 8.33 4.43
N ASP A 36 -11.22 7.63 3.63
CA ASP A 36 -12.11 6.58 4.12
C ASP A 36 -11.31 5.27 4.30
N GLU A 37 -11.11 4.87 5.56
CA GLU A 37 -10.36 3.69 5.94
C GLU A 37 -10.96 2.39 5.37
N ALA A 38 -12.29 2.26 5.36
CA ALA A 38 -12.96 1.06 4.85
C ALA A 38 -12.75 0.93 3.34
N ALA A 39 -12.85 2.05 2.62
CA ALA A 39 -12.53 2.10 1.19
C ALA A 39 -11.05 1.79 0.93
N ALA A 40 -10.14 2.31 1.76
CA ALA A 40 -8.71 2.05 1.67
C ALA A 40 -8.39 0.57 1.84
N LEU A 41 -8.89 -0.06 2.91
CA LEU A 41 -8.70 -1.49 3.19
C LEU A 41 -9.27 -2.37 2.07
N LYS A 42 -10.44 -2.03 1.54
CA LYS A 42 -11.03 -2.74 0.38
C LYS A 42 -10.11 -2.68 -0.84
N LYS A 43 -9.56 -1.50 -1.15
CA LYS A 43 -8.65 -1.34 -2.29
C LYS A 43 -7.27 -1.97 -2.05
N LEU A 44 -6.79 -1.98 -0.81
CA LEU A 44 -5.56 -2.67 -0.40
C LEU A 44 -5.70 -4.19 -0.57
N LYS A 45 -6.84 -4.76 -0.15
CA LYS A 45 -7.15 -6.17 -0.42
C LYS A 45 -7.16 -6.47 -1.92
N GLY A 46 -7.77 -5.62 -2.74
CA GLY A 46 -7.75 -5.79 -4.20
C GLY A 46 -6.35 -5.71 -4.83
N LEU A 47 -5.34 -5.15 -4.15
CA LEU A 47 -3.95 -5.20 -4.60
C LEU A 47 -3.32 -6.57 -4.38
N THR A 48 -3.62 -7.24 -3.27
CA THR A 48 -3.03 -8.55 -2.95
C THR A 48 -3.47 -9.64 -3.92
N GLU A 49 -4.60 -9.45 -4.60
CA GLU A 49 -5.12 -10.32 -5.65
C GLU A 49 -4.40 -10.19 -7.00
N ARG A 50 -3.45 -9.24 -7.13
CA ARG A 50 -2.70 -9.06 -8.38
C ARG A 50 -1.64 -10.16 -8.54
N PRO A 51 -1.40 -10.66 -9.77
CA PRO A 51 -0.43 -11.74 -10.01
C PRO A 51 0.98 -11.51 -9.43
N ALA A 52 1.42 -10.25 -9.33
CA ALA A 52 2.73 -9.91 -8.75
C ALA A 52 2.83 -10.11 -7.23
N LEU A 53 1.70 -10.23 -6.53
CA LEU A 53 1.60 -10.39 -5.07
C LEU A 53 0.96 -11.71 -4.66
N THR A 54 0.44 -12.51 -5.61
CA THR A 54 -0.15 -13.82 -5.29
C THR A 54 0.93 -14.81 -4.88
N GLY A 55 0.73 -15.51 -3.75
CA GLY A 55 1.58 -16.61 -3.30
C GLY A 55 2.91 -16.19 -2.64
N ILE A 56 3.03 -14.93 -2.23
CA ILE A 56 4.16 -14.48 -1.39
C ILE A 56 3.77 -14.51 0.09
N LYS A 57 4.74 -14.74 0.97
CA LYS A 57 4.57 -14.76 2.43
C LYS A 57 3.81 -13.55 2.97
N ALA A 58 4.13 -12.36 2.50
CA ALA A 58 3.48 -11.14 2.97
C ALA A 58 1.95 -11.18 2.78
N VAL A 59 1.43 -11.73 1.67
CA VAL A 59 -0.01 -11.84 1.46
C VAL A 59 -0.62 -12.94 2.33
N GLU A 60 0.04 -14.09 2.42
CA GLU A 60 -0.42 -15.23 3.22
C GLU A 60 -0.51 -14.90 4.72
N ASN A 61 0.45 -14.12 5.22
CA ASN A 61 0.55 -13.73 6.62
C ASN A 61 -0.16 -12.41 6.95
N GLY A 62 -0.87 -11.80 5.99
CA GLY A 62 -1.56 -10.52 6.18
C GLY A 62 -0.64 -9.33 6.45
N GLN A 63 0.61 -9.39 5.97
CA GLN A 63 1.66 -8.38 6.14
C GLN A 63 1.76 -7.43 4.93
N VAL A 64 0.61 -6.93 4.46
CA VAL A 64 0.53 -5.96 3.37
C VAL A 64 -0.06 -4.66 3.89
N HIS A 65 0.68 -3.58 3.72
CA HIS A 65 0.42 -2.28 4.33
C HIS A 65 0.36 -1.18 3.28
N ALA A 66 -0.34 -0.10 3.59
CA ALA A 66 -0.36 1.11 2.77
C ALA A 66 0.10 2.32 3.57
N ILE A 67 0.93 3.15 2.96
CA ILE A 67 1.43 4.39 3.55
C ILE A 67 1.17 5.59 2.65
N TRP A 68 0.92 6.76 3.26
CA TRP A 68 0.62 7.96 2.49
C TRP A 68 1.84 8.44 1.70
N HIS A 69 1.66 8.56 0.38
CA HIS A 69 2.75 8.84 -0.55
C HIS A 69 3.46 10.14 -0.21
N GLN A 70 2.76 11.17 0.25
CA GLN A 70 3.35 12.48 0.56
C GLN A 70 4.35 12.46 1.72
N PHE A 71 4.44 11.37 2.50
CA PHE A 71 5.52 11.23 3.48
C PHE A 71 6.91 11.16 2.85
N TYR A 72 7.03 10.82 1.56
CA TYR A 72 8.33 10.72 0.87
C TYR A 72 9.14 12.03 0.83
N ASN A 73 8.45 13.18 0.94
CA ASN A 73 9.07 14.51 0.85
C ASN A 73 8.43 15.50 1.84
N SER A 74 8.11 15.01 3.04
CA SER A 74 7.45 15.79 4.08
C SER A 74 8.29 15.81 5.35
N PRO A 75 8.30 16.93 6.11
CA PRO A 75 8.93 16.94 7.43
C PRO A 75 8.29 15.94 8.41
N TYR A 76 7.09 15.44 8.11
CA TYR A 76 6.40 14.42 8.88
C TYR A 76 6.81 12.98 8.55
N GLN A 77 7.84 12.78 7.72
CA GLN A 77 8.35 11.43 7.38
C GLN A 77 8.73 10.58 8.59
N PHE A 78 9.05 11.21 9.73
CA PHE A 78 9.34 10.47 10.97
C PHE A 78 8.16 9.62 11.45
N VAL A 79 6.91 10.05 11.18
CA VAL A 79 5.71 9.27 11.51
C VAL A 79 5.67 7.98 10.71
N ALA A 80 6.04 8.04 9.42
CA ALA A 80 6.17 6.86 8.58
C ALA A 80 7.23 5.90 9.12
N ILE A 81 8.41 6.42 9.50
CA ILE A 81 9.48 5.61 10.08
C ILE A 81 9.02 4.92 11.37
N GLN A 82 8.35 5.65 12.26
CA GLN A 82 7.86 5.10 13.53
C GLN A 82 6.79 4.02 13.35
N GLN A 83 5.97 4.10 12.30
CA GLN A 83 4.97 3.07 12.02
C GLN A 83 5.57 1.82 11.34
N MET A 84 6.76 1.93 10.74
CA MET A 84 7.46 0.82 10.10
C MET A 84 8.45 0.10 11.03
N ALA A 85 8.90 0.77 12.10
CA ALA A 85 9.89 0.26 13.06
C ALA A 85 9.26 -0.66 14.11
#